data_AF-A0A840PQH5-F1
#
_entry.id   AF-A0A840PQH5-F1
#
_cell.length_a   1.000
_cell.length_b   1.000
_cell.length_c   1.000
_cell.angle_alpha   90.00
_cell.angle_beta   90.00
_cell.angle_gamma   90.00
#
_symmetry.space_group_name_H-M   'P 1'
#
loop_
_entity.id
_entity.type
_entity.pdbx_description
1 polymer ?
#
loop_
_entity_poly.entity_id
_entity_poly.type
_entity_poly.pdbx_seq_one_letter_code
_entity_poly.pdbx_strand_id
1 'polypeptide(L)' 'MWVVTVFDADSFRCFEYDSKEEAIRTLEVYKNKAILSFTN' A
#
# COMPACT_ATOMS: atom_id res chain seq x y z
N MET A 1 -3.86 -1.90 11.53
CA MET A 1 -3.81 -2.54 10.20
C MET A 1 -3.20 -1.56 9.20
N TRP A 2 -2.24 -2.01 8.41
CA TRP A 2 -1.58 -1.20 7.38
C TRP A 2 -2.21 -1.47 6.02
N VAL A 3 -2.51 -0.41 5.29
CA VAL A 3 -3.15 -0.50 3.97
C VAL A 3 -2.25 0.17 2.94
N VAL A 4 -1.86 -0.56 1.90
CA VAL A 4 -1.17 -0.01 0.73
C VAL A 4 -2.18 0.12 -0.40
N THR A 5 -2.47 1.35 -0.79
CA THR A 5 -3.34 1.65 -1.94
C THR A 5 -2.46 1.94 -3.14
N VAL A 6 -2.53 1.08 -4.15
CA VAL A 6 -1.84 1.24 -5.44
C VAL A 6 -2.80 1.83 -6.46
N PHE A 7 -2.40 2.89 -7.13
CA PHE A 7 -3.15 3.58 -8.17
C PHE A 7 -2.63 3.19 -9.56
N ASP A 8 -3.54 2.71 -10.38
CA ASP A 8 -3.37 2.53 -11.82
C ASP A 8 -4.29 3.50 -12.57
N ALA A 9 -4.06 3.69 -13.87
CA ALA A 9 -4.68 4.77 -14.66
C ALA A 9 -6.19 4.94 -14.43
N ASP A 10 -6.95 3.83 -14.38
CA ASP A 10 -8.41 3.84 -14.21
C ASP A 10 -8.89 2.98 -13.02
N SER A 11 -7.99 2.58 -12.13
CA SER A 11 -8.35 1.70 -11.02
C SER A 11 -7.41 1.85 -9.82
N PHE A 12 -7.84 1.37 -8.67
CA PHE A 12 -6.97 1.25 -7.51
C PHE A 12 -7.11 -0.14 -6.91
N ARG A 13 -6.05 -0.58 -6.24
CA ARG A 13 -5.97 -1.86 -5.53
C ARG A 13 -5.50 -1.59 -4.11
N CYS A 14 -6.15 -2.22 -3.14
CA CYS A 14 -5.78 -2.11 -1.74
C CYS A 14 -5.21 -3.43 -1.25
N PHE A 15 -4.10 -3.36 -0.52
CA PHE A 15 -3.46 -4.48 0.13
C PHE A 15 -3.41 -4.23 1.63
N GLU A 16 -3.92 -5.16 2.41
CA GLU A 16 -3.96 -5.08 3.87
C GLU A 16 -2.84 -5.94 4.46
N TYR A 17 -2.16 -5.39 5.45
CA TYR A 17 -1.04 -6.01 6.15
C TYR A 17 -1.17 -5.79 7.65
N ASP A 18 -0.80 -6.81 8.41
CA ASP A 18 -0.69 -6.69 9.87
C ASP A 18 0.63 -6.01 10.28
N SER A 19 1.72 -6.31 9.57
CA SER A 19 3.04 -5.75 9.80
C SER A 19 3.29 -4.47 8.99
N LYS A 20 3.88 -3.47 9.64
CA LYS A 20 4.34 -2.24 8.99
C LYS A 20 5.45 -2.55 7.97
N GLU A 21 6.35 -3.44 8.32
CA GLU A 21 7.52 -3.81 7.51
C GLU A 21 7.10 -4.43 6.18
N GLU A 22 6.09 -5.31 6.18
CA GLU A 22 5.55 -5.91 4.96
C GLU A 22 4.87 -4.87 4.06
N ALA A 23 4.13 -3.94 4.66
CA ALA A 23 3.49 -2.85 3.94
C ALA A 23 4.51 -1.89 3.29
N ILE A 24 5.63 -1.58 3.99
CA ILE A 24 6.72 -0.74 3.45
C ILE A 24 7.41 -1.43 2.27
N ARG A 25 7.73 -2.73 2.37
CA ARG A 25 8.34 -3.47 1.25
C ARG A 25 7.46 -3.42 0.01
N THR A 26 6.14 -3.51 0.21
CA THR A 26 5.17 -3.42 -0.89
C THR A 26 5.13 -2.01 -1.48
N LEU A 27 5.14 -0.97 -0.64
CA LEU A 27 5.21 0.42 -1.09
C LEU A 27 6.45 0.68 -1.97
N GLU A 28 7.62 0.15 -1.60
CA GLU A 28 8.87 0.30 -2.35
C GLU A 28 8.80 -0.33 -3.76
N VAL A 29 8.08 -1.45 -3.91
CA VAL A 29 7.85 -2.11 -5.21
C VAL A 29 7.03 -1.22 -6.15
N TYR A 30 5.99 -0.58 -5.62
CA TYR A 30 5.07 0.25 -6.42
C TYR A 30 5.50 1.71 -6.56
N LYS A 31 6.59 2.13 -5.92
CA LYS A 31 7.20 3.47 -6.02
C LYS A 31 6.13 4.57 -5.85
N ASN A 32 6.11 5.54 -6.76
CA ASN A 32 5.25 6.73 -6.73
C ASN A 32 3.77 6.44 -7.04
N LYS A 33 3.41 5.16 -7.27
CA LYS A 33 2.04 4.74 -7.59
C LYS A 33 1.28 4.23 -6.37
N ALA A 34 1.87 4.25 -5.18
CA ALA A 34 1.24 3.70 -4.00
C ALA A 34 1.30 4.66 -2.80
N ILE A 35 0.27 4.58 -1.96
CA ILE A 35 0.16 5.30 -0.69
C ILE A 35 0.03 4.28 0.43
N LEU A 36 0.84 4.45 1.49
CA LEU A 36 0.73 3.68 2.72
C LEU A 36 -0.14 4.43 3.73
N SER A 37 -1.16 3.75 4.25
CA SER A 37 -2.09 4.25 5.26
C SER A 37 -2.09 3.35 6.50
N PHE A 38 -2.29 3.94 7.67
CA PHE A 38 -2.47 3.20 8.92
C PHE A 38 -3.91 3.38 9.39
N THR A 39 -4.62 2.27 9.57
CA THR A 39 -5.99 2.24 10.05
C THR A 39 -5.99 1.58 11.43
N ASN A 40 -6.45 2.33 12.44
CA ASN A 40 -6.52 1.94 13.85
C ASN A 40 -7.98 1.80 14.28
#